data_AF-I3TIS2-F1
#
_entry.id   AF-I3TIS2-F1
#
_cell.length_a   1.000
_cell.length_b   1.000
_cell.length_c   1.000
_cell.angle_alpha   90.00
_cell.angle_beta   90.00
_cell.angle_gamma   90.00
#
_symmetry.space_group_name_H-M   'P 1'
#
loop_
_entity.id
_entity.type
_entity.pdbx_description
1 polymer ?
#
loop_
_entity_poly.entity_id
_entity_poly.type
_entity_poly.pdbx_seq_one_letter_code
_entity_poly.pdbx_strand_id
1 'polypeptide(L)' 'MHAIAFDLDTEALKTACHNPSWQNAYNDIGKVLTTKGFLRQQGSVYFGNERVDPVTCVLAVMQAVEGS' A
#
# COMPACT_ATOMS: atom_id res chain seq x y z
N MET A 1 -11.55 12.89 5.72
CA MET A 1 -11.43 11.58 5.05
C MET A 1 -10.09 11.56 4.35
N HIS A 2 -9.27 10.55 4.61
CA HIS A 2 -7.92 10.43 4.05
C HIS A 2 -7.88 9.30 3.04
N ALA A 3 -7.07 9.45 1.99
CA ALA A 3 -6.88 8.44 0.98
C ALA A 3 -5.38 8.25 0.72
N ILE A 4 -5.01 7.02 0.42
CA ILE A 4 -3.68 6.65 -0.05
C ILE A 4 -3.85 6.14 -1.48
N ALA A 5 -3.13 6.76 -2.40
CA ALA A 5 -2.98 6.29 -3.77
C ALA A 5 -1.49 6.14 -4.04
N PHE A 6 -1.10 5.02 -4.63
CA PHE A 6 0.30 4.74 -4.94
C PHE A 6 0.44 4.05 -6.29
N ASP A 7 1.63 4.14 -6.85
CA ASP A 7 2.04 3.39 -8.03
C ASP A 7 3.44 2.82 -7.78
N LEU A 8 3.72 1.64 -8.35
CA LEU A 8 5.02 1.00 -8.24
C LEU A 8 5.65 0.89 -9.62
N ASP A 9 6.94 1.17 -9.73
CA ASP A 9 7.67 0.94 -10.96
C ASP A 9 7.82 -0.57 -11.21
N THR A 10 7.02 -1.08 -12.14
CA THR A 10 7.02 -2.51 -12.47
C THR A 10 8.31 -3.00 -13.11
N GLU A 11 9.08 -2.14 -13.78
CA GLU A 11 10.38 -2.53 -14.37
C GLU A 11 11.45 -2.64 -13.29
N ALA A 12 11.44 -1.71 -12.33
CA ALA A 12 12.27 -1.80 -11.13
C ALA A 12 11.93 -3.06 -10.32
N LEU A 13 10.64 -3.36 -10.13
CA LEU A 13 10.20 -4.57 -9.43
C LEU A 13 10.63 -5.86 -10.13
N LYS A 14 10.51 -5.96 -11.46
CA LYS A 14 10.98 -7.13 -12.22
C LYS A 14 12.49 -7.34 -12.11
N THR A 15 13.25 -6.24 -12.02
CA THR A 15 14.70 -6.30 -11.87
C THR A 15 15.10 -6.72 -10.46
N ALA A 16 14.42 -6.20 -9.42
CA ALA A 16 14.69 -6.52 -8.03
C ALA A 16 14.18 -7.93 -7.64
N CYS A 17 13.05 -8.37 -8.19
CA CYS A 17 12.48 -9.68 -7.93
C CYS A 17 12.95 -10.71 -8.97
N HIS A 18 13.85 -11.62 -8.57
CA HIS A 18 14.28 -12.76 -9.40
C HIS A 18 13.15 -13.76 -9.76
N ASN A 19 11.93 -13.56 -9.26
CA ASN A 19 10.77 -14.43 -9.46
C ASN A 19 9.59 -13.59 -10.01
N PRO A 20 8.76 -14.11 -10.93
CA PRO A 20 7.52 -13.46 -11.42
C PRO A 20 6.48 -13.06 -10.34
N SER A 21 6.77 -13.31 -9.07
CA SER A 21 6.00 -12.89 -7.90
C SER A 21 5.96 -11.37 -7.64
N TRP A 22 6.43 -10.50 -8.54
CA TRP A 22 6.39 -9.03 -8.35
C TRP A 22 4.98 -8.48 -8.11
N GLN A 23 3.94 -9.17 -8.63
CA GLN A 23 2.54 -8.84 -8.36
C GLN A 23 2.18 -8.92 -6.86
N ASN A 24 2.94 -9.68 -6.07
CA ASN A 24 2.74 -9.77 -4.64
C ASN A 24 3.08 -8.47 -3.91
N ALA A 25 3.93 -7.60 -4.46
CA ALA A 25 4.27 -6.31 -3.83
C ALA A 25 3.01 -5.44 -3.61
N TYR A 26 2.12 -5.36 -4.60
CA TYR A 26 0.84 -4.66 -4.46
C TYR A 26 -0.07 -5.31 -3.40
N ASN A 27 -0.08 -6.64 -3.33
CA ASN A 27 -0.87 -7.37 -2.35
C ASN A 27 -0.33 -7.18 -0.93
N ASP A 28 0.98 -7.12 -0.76
CA ASP A 28 1.63 -6.96 0.55
C ASP A 28 1.41 -5.55 1.10
N ILE A 29 1.56 -4.51 0.27
CA ILE A 29 1.14 -3.14 0.63
C ILE A 29 -0.35 -3.13 1.00
N GLY A 30 -1.20 -3.77 0.19
CA GLY A 30 -2.63 -3.85 0.45
C GLY A 30 -2.98 -4.48 1.80
N LYS A 31 -2.26 -5.51 2.23
CA LYS A 31 -2.42 -6.11 3.57
C LYS A 31 -2.07 -5.11 4.66
N VAL A 32 -0.93 -4.44 4.56
CA VAL A 32 -0.50 -3.43 5.55
C VAL A 32 -1.56 -2.33 5.67
N LEU A 33 -2.00 -1.76 4.56
CA LEU A 33 -3.02 -0.69 4.55
C LEU A 33 -4.34 -1.17 5.16
N THR A 34 -4.78 -2.40 4.85
CA THR A 34 -6.00 -2.97 5.41
C THR A 34 -5.94 -3.09 6.94
N THR A 35 -4.79 -3.49 7.49
CA THR A 35 -4.61 -3.55 8.96
C THR A 35 -4.67 -2.17 9.63
N LYS A 36 -4.45 -1.09 8.88
CA LYS A 36 -4.51 0.30 9.35
C LYS A 36 -5.88 0.96 9.12
N GLY A 37 -6.89 0.20 8.70
CA GLY A 37 -8.25 0.71 8.53
C GLY A 37 -8.50 1.37 7.17
N PHE A 38 -7.63 1.12 6.19
CA PHE A 38 -7.81 1.57 4.83
C PHE A 38 -8.46 0.48 3.97
N LEU A 39 -9.50 0.83 3.23
CA LEU A 39 -10.25 -0.07 2.36
C LEU A 39 -9.95 0.25 0.90
N ARG A 40 -9.58 -0.78 0.13
CA ARG A 40 -9.33 -0.67 -1.31
C ARG A 40 -10.64 -0.35 -2.03
N GLN A 41 -10.63 0.68 -2.88
CA GLN A 41 -11.78 1.02 -3.73
C GLN A 41 -11.55 0.60 -5.17
N GLN A 42 -10.46 1.06 -5.78
CA GLN A 42 -10.12 0.73 -7.16
C GLN A 42 -8.62 0.81 -7.36
N GLY A 43 -8.05 -0.15 -8.12
CA GLY A 43 -6.62 -0.21 -8.36
C GLY A 43 -5.83 -0.18 -7.05
N SER A 44 -4.87 0.74 -6.98
CA SER A 44 -4.01 1.03 -5.82
C SER A 44 -4.52 2.20 -4.96
N VAL A 45 -5.83 2.49 -4.99
CA VAL A 45 -6.46 3.56 -4.21
C VAL A 45 -7.20 2.98 -3.00
N TYR A 46 -6.89 3.51 -1.83
CA TYR A 46 -7.43 3.08 -0.55
C TYR A 46 -7.99 4.28 0.24
N PHE A 47 -9.18 4.13 0.82
CA PHE A 47 -9.81 5.14 1.66
C PHE A 47 -9.79 4.72 3.12
N GLY A 48 -9.38 5.65 3.99
CA GLY A 48 -9.44 5.46 5.43
C GLY A 48 -10.88 5.50 5.96
N ASN A 49 -11.18 4.62 6.91
CA ASN A 49 -12.46 4.66 7.63
C ASN A 49 -12.53 5.85 8.61
N GLU A 50 -13.62 5.94 9.37
CA GLU A 50 -13.88 7.03 10.33
C GLU A 50 -12.84 7.16 11.45
N ARG A 51 -12.02 6.12 11.68
CA ARG A 51 -10.97 6.09 12.71
C ARG A 51 -9.61 6.56 12.20
N VAL A 52 -9.48 6.87 10.90
CA VAL A 52 -8.22 7.29 10.29
C VAL A 52 -8.04 8.81 10.36
N ASP A 53 -7.12 9.23 11.22
CA ASP A 53 -6.61 10.59 11.29
C ASP A 53 -5.35 10.80 10.39
N PRO A 54 -4.88 12.05 10.20
CA PRO A 54 -3.72 12.33 9.36
C PRO A 54 -2.42 11.63 9.80
N VAL A 55 -2.19 11.49 11.11
CA VAL A 55 -0.98 10.84 11.66
C VAL A 55 -1.03 9.34 11.35
N THR A 56 -2.17 8.70 11.61
CA THR A 56 -2.38 7.29 11.26
C THR A 56 -2.21 7.05 9.77
N CYS A 57 -2.64 7.98 8.92
CA CYS A 57 -2.43 7.94 7.47
C CYS A 57 -0.94 7.94 7.11
N VAL A 58 -0.15 8.85 7.68
CA VAL A 58 1.29 8.94 7.40
C VAL A 58 2.04 7.71 7.91
N LEU A 59 1.71 7.22 9.11
CA LEU A 59 2.32 6.01 9.67
C LEU A 59 2.00 4.76 8.84
N ALA A 60 0.81 4.67 8.25
CA ALA A 60 0.45 3.58 7.35
C ALA A 60 1.32 3.58 6.08
N VAL A 61 1.62 4.76 5.53
CA VAL A 61 2.51 4.89 4.36
C VAL A 61 3.95 4.49 4.72
N MET A 62 4.49 5.00 5.82
CA MET A 62 5.85 4.67 6.27
C MET A 62 6.02 3.15 6.47
N GLN A 63 5.07 2.51 7.15
CA GLN A 63 5.12 1.07 7.39
C GLN A 63 4.97 0.25 6.09
N ALA A 64 4.19 0.73 5.13
CA ALA A 64 4.03 0.05 3.85
C ALA A 64 5.32 0.05 3.00
N VAL A 65 6.21 1.03 3.21
CA VAL A 65 7.50 1.15 2.50
C VAL A 65 8.63 0.43 3.25
N GLU A 66 8.59 0.40 4.59
CA GLU A 66 9.59 -0.31 5.40
C GLU A 66 9.39 -1.83 5.44
N GLY A 67 8.16 -2.30 5.22
CA GLY A 67 7.79 -3.72 5.24
C GLY A 67 7.74 -4.42 3.88
N SER A 68 8.09 -3.74 2.80
CA SER A 68 8.10 -4.23 1.41
C SER A 68 9.48 -4.62 0.92
#